data_AF-A0A810NYL6-F1
#
_entry.id   AF-A0A810NYL6-F1
#
_cell.length_a   1.000
_cell.length_b   1.000
_cell.length_c   1.000
_cell.angle_alpha   90.00
_cell.angle_beta   90.00
_cell.angle_gamma   90.00
#
_symmetry.space_group_name_H-M   'P 1'
#
loop_
_entity.id
_entity.type
_entity.pdbx_description
1 polymer ?
#
loop_
_entity_poly.entity_id
_entity_poly.type
_entity_poly.pdbx_seq_one_letter_code
_entity_poly.pdbx_strand_id
1 'polypeptide(L)'
;MRIRSLMAGVGTGSVLALSQTAAGAAPAAQPTPPARPSALVAYSDRMQGGQSQPFGTGVYDTSSGGLGAVGNDQITSLRVAPGYQVVACEDGGGEGSGPTGSLGLCRYFGAGRHDHVGDDLSDRISLLAVVARPAGTGGATAYQDEGLTGARLKLGTGGYEQVDGDLDRLAGTVRSLKVNAGHRAVVCDNDRANGMDLGTCRLFLPGAHRGLGADLGGRVSLIALAGAAQHPPVA
;
A
#
# COMPACT_ATOMS: atom_id res chain seq x y z
N MET A 1 1.61 -53.62 -49.24
CA MET A 1 1.74 -55.09 -49.17
C MET A 1 3.17 -55.47 -49.52
N ARG A 2 4.01 -55.81 -48.53
CA ARG A 2 5.18 -56.68 -48.68
C ARG A 2 5.74 -57.02 -47.30
N ILE A 3 5.58 -58.31 -47.00
CA ILE A 3 6.07 -59.08 -45.86
C ILE A 3 7.53 -59.47 -46.10
N ARG A 4 8.35 -59.56 -45.04
CA ARG A 4 9.39 -60.58 -44.76
C ARG A 4 10.24 -60.12 -43.56
N SER A 5 10.13 -60.75 -42.40
CA SER A 5 10.85 -61.97 -41.94
C SER A 5 11.96 -61.56 -40.96
N LEU A 6 11.76 -61.76 -39.66
CA LEU A 6 12.33 -62.83 -38.82
C LEU A 6 13.85 -62.99 -38.94
N MET A 7 14.57 -62.64 -37.87
CA MET A 7 15.68 -63.44 -37.34
C MET A 7 15.65 -63.41 -35.81
N ALA A 8 15.61 -64.61 -35.24
CA ALA A 8 15.70 -64.89 -33.83
C ALA A 8 17.17 -64.90 -33.38
N GLY A 9 17.46 -64.33 -32.21
CA GLY A 9 18.75 -64.44 -31.53
C GLY A 9 18.50 -64.76 -30.06
N VAL A 10 18.69 -66.03 -29.71
CA VAL A 10 18.67 -66.54 -28.33
C VAL A 10 20.01 -66.18 -27.69
N GLY A 11 19.98 -65.32 -26.67
CA GLY A 11 21.13 -64.99 -25.84
C GLY A 11 20.81 -65.33 -24.39
N THR A 12 21.38 -66.43 -23.91
CA THR A 12 21.41 -66.83 -22.51
C THR A 12 22.25 -65.84 -21.71
N GLY A 13 21.61 -65.07 -20.83
CA GLY A 13 22.27 -64.15 -19.92
C GLY A 13 21.61 -64.22 -18.55
N SER A 14 22.10 -65.12 -17.71
CA SER A 14 21.86 -65.06 -16.27
C SER A 14 22.56 -63.82 -15.73
N VAL A 15 21.77 -62.81 -15.33
CA VAL A 15 22.29 -61.64 -14.61
C VAL A 15 21.57 -61.57 -13.28
N LEU A 16 22.37 -61.59 -12.22
CA LEU A 16 21.96 -61.44 -10.83
C LEU A 16 21.11 -60.17 -10.67
N ALA A 17 19.91 -60.33 -10.12
CA ALA A 17 19.08 -59.22 -9.69
C ALA A 17 19.74 -58.57 -8.47
N LEU A 18 20.48 -57.48 -8.71
CA LEU A 18 20.86 -56.53 -7.66
C LEU A 18 19.63 -55.67 -7.37
N SER A 19 19.04 -55.90 -6.19
CA SER A 19 18.01 -55.04 -5.61
C SER A 19 18.58 -53.64 -5.38
N GLN A 20 18.35 -52.74 -6.33
CA GLN A 20 18.68 -51.32 -6.17
C GLN A 20 17.64 -50.68 -5.27
N THR A 21 18.01 -50.42 -4.01
CA THR A 21 17.32 -49.46 -3.17
C THR A 21 17.47 -48.07 -3.79
N ALA A 22 16.41 -47.61 -4.46
CA ALA A 22 16.32 -46.22 -4.90
C ALA A 22 16.25 -45.33 -3.66
N ALA A 23 17.40 -44.77 -3.27
CA ALA A 23 17.42 -43.62 -2.38
C ALA A 23 16.73 -42.47 -3.12
N GLY A 24 15.47 -42.20 -2.75
CA GLY A 24 14.74 -41.05 -3.25
C GLY A 24 15.51 -39.78 -2.88
N ALA A 25 16.16 -39.17 -3.87
CA ALA A 25 16.70 -37.84 -3.72
C ALA A 25 15.51 -36.90 -3.46
N ALA A 26 15.47 -36.31 -2.26
CA ALA A 26 14.53 -35.24 -1.96
C ALA A 26 14.70 -34.13 -3.03
N PRO A 27 13.60 -33.55 -3.55
CA PRO A 27 13.71 -32.45 -4.49
C PRO A 27 14.51 -31.33 -3.84
N ALA A 28 15.58 -30.89 -4.52
CA ALA A 28 16.37 -29.75 -4.07
C ALA A 28 15.44 -28.56 -3.87
N ALA A 29 15.40 -28.04 -2.63
CA ALA A 29 14.65 -26.84 -2.31
C ALA A 29 15.13 -25.72 -3.25
N GLN A 30 14.20 -25.18 -4.05
CA GLN A 30 14.50 -24.02 -4.87
C GLN A 30 14.92 -22.86 -3.93
N PRO A 31 15.96 -22.09 -4.27
CA PRO A 31 16.30 -20.90 -3.50
C PRO A 31 15.07 -19.99 -3.46
N THR A 32 14.59 -19.70 -2.25
CA THR A 32 13.51 -18.73 -2.05
C THR A 32 13.93 -17.41 -2.71
N PRO A 33 13.08 -16.83 -3.59
CA PRO A 33 13.34 -15.49 -4.10
C PRO A 33 13.54 -14.55 -2.90
N PRO A 34 14.51 -13.61 -2.95
CA PRO A 34 14.69 -12.66 -1.86
C PRO A 34 13.36 -11.97 -1.58
N ALA A 35 12.94 -11.99 -0.31
CA ALA A 35 11.76 -11.29 0.14
C ALA A 35 11.87 -9.83 -0.32
N ARG A 36 10.85 -9.33 -1.03
CA ARG A 36 10.85 -7.93 -1.45
C ARG A 36 10.94 -7.04 -0.20
N PRO A 37 11.84 -6.05 -0.16
CA PRO A 37 11.92 -5.17 1.01
C PRO A 37 10.58 -4.48 1.21
N SER A 38 10.11 -4.45 2.46
CA SER A 38 8.87 -3.78 2.84
C SER A 38 8.98 -2.28 2.59
N ALA A 39 7.90 -1.67 2.08
CA ALA A 39 7.83 -0.23 1.84
C ALA A 39 7.86 0.57 3.15
N LEU A 40 7.23 0.02 4.19
CA LEU A 40 7.21 0.53 5.55
C LEU A 40 7.37 -0.64 6.52
N VAL A 41 8.00 -0.38 7.66
CA VAL A 41 7.83 -1.19 8.88
C VAL A 41 7.39 -0.27 10.01
N ALA A 42 6.26 -0.57 10.64
CA ALA A 42 5.78 0.15 11.83
C ALA A 42 6.11 -0.64 13.10
N TYR A 43 6.30 0.08 14.19
CA TYR A 43 6.79 -0.44 15.46
C TYR A 43 5.98 0.12 16.63
N SER A 44 5.69 -0.73 17.62
CA SER A 44 4.93 -0.31 18.81
C SER A 44 5.73 0.59 19.75
N ASP A 45 7.06 0.47 19.74
CA ASP A 45 7.91 1.22 20.66
C ASP A 45 8.77 2.23 19.88
N ARG A 46 9.38 3.17 20.61
CA ARG A 46 10.36 4.12 20.04
C ARG A 46 11.59 3.38 19.49
N MET A 47 12.32 4.05 18.60
CA MET A 47 13.60 3.55 18.06
C MET A 47 13.50 2.15 17.41
N GLN A 48 12.36 1.85 16.78
CA GLN A 48 12.07 0.58 16.10
C GLN A 48 12.12 -0.66 17.01
N GLY A 49 11.69 -0.50 18.26
CA GLY A 49 11.51 -1.59 19.21
C GLY A 49 10.09 -2.18 19.20
N GLY A 50 9.85 -3.14 20.09
CA GLY A 50 8.51 -3.69 20.32
C GLY A 50 7.98 -4.60 19.21
N GLN A 51 6.65 -4.71 19.16
CA GLN A 51 5.96 -5.41 18.08
C GLN A 51 6.16 -4.66 16.77
N SER A 52 6.23 -5.40 15.65
CA SER A 52 6.43 -4.78 14.35
C SER A 52 5.62 -5.43 13.26
N GLN A 53 5.23 -4.63 12.27
CA GLN A 53 4.51 -5.09 11.10
C GLN A 53 5.10 -4.48 9.83
N PRO A 54 5.51 -5.31 8.85
CA PRO A 54 5.88 -4.83 7.53
C PRO A 54 4.65 -4.52 6.68
N PHE A 55 4.75 -3.47 5.86
CA PHE A 55 3.71 -3.04 4.93
C PHE A 55 4.26 -2.89 3.52
N GLY A 56 3.43 -3.25 2.53
CA GLY A 56 3.62 -2.87 1.14
C GLY A 56 2.95 -1.51 0.85
N THR A 57 2.79 -1.17 -0.42
CA THR A 57 1.95 -0.03 -0.80
C THR A 57 0.47 -0.36 -0.59
N GLY A 58 -0.28 0.55 0.00
CA GLY A 58 -1.69 0.33 0.35
C GLY A 58 -2.21 1.37 1.34
N VAL A 59 -3.53 1.39 1.53
CA VAL A 59 -4.16 2.07 2.67
C VAL A 59 -4.58 1.00 3.68
N TYR A 60 -3.97 1.04 4.86
CA TYR A 60 -4.18 0.10 5.96
C TYR A 60 -4.94 0.83 7.06
N ASP A 61 -6.11 0.31 7.41
CA ASP A 61 -7.04 0.90 8.37
C ASP A 61 -7.39 -0.15 9.44
N THR A 62 -7.40 0.27 10.70
CA THR A 62 -7.82 -0.55 11.83
C THR A 62 -9.20 -1.18 11.65
N SER A 63 -10.15 -0.45 11.04
CA SER A 63 -11.52 -0.96 10.79
C SER A 63 -11.53 -2.19 9.88
N SER A 64 -10.48 -2.35 9.08
CA SER A 64 -10.26 -3.48 8.16
C SER A 64 -9.24 -4.51 8.68
N GLY A 65 -8.79 -4.37 9.93
CA GLY A 65 -7.73 -5.21 10.51
C GLY A 65 -6.36 -4.99 9.87
N GLY A 66 -6.13 -3.84 9.23
CA GLY A 66 -4.89 -3.53 8.52
C GLY A 66 -3.66 -3.43 9.44
N LEU A 67 -3.87 -3.13 10.72
CA LEU A 67 -2.82 -2.89 11.72
C LEU A 67 -2.68 -4.04 12.74
N GLY A 68 -3.18 -5.24 12.42
CA GLY A 68 -3.38 -6.30 13.43
C GLY A 68 -2.13 -6.76 14.19
N ALA A 69 -0.95 -6.82 13.56
CA ALA A 69 0.27 -7.33 14.21
C ALA A 69 0.97 -6.26 15.06
N VAL A 70 1.01 -5.00 14.60
CA VAL A 70 1.58 -3.89 15.38
C VAL A 70 0.59 -3.33 16.41
N GLY A 71 -0.71 -3.47 16.16
CA GLY A 71 -1.80 -3.01 17.00
C GLY A 71 -2.36 -1.65 16.59
N ASN A 72 -3.67 -1.46 16.79
CA ASN A 72 -4.32 -0.15 16.68
C ASN A 72 -3.88 0.76 17.83
N ASP A 73 -3.61 2.04 17.56
CA ASP A 73 -3.22 2.99 18.60
C ASP A 73 -2.01 2.51 19.41
N GLN A 74 -1.10 1.78 18.77
CA GLN A 74 0.15 1.29 19.39
C GLN A 74 1.40 1.81 18.69
N ILE A 75 1.28 2.38 17.49
CA ILE A 75 2.45 2.70 16.68
C ILE A 75 3.14 3.95 17.23
N THR A 76 4.44 3.83 17.48
CA THR A 76 5.27 4.91 18.03
C THR A 76 6.49 5.24 17.16
N SER A 77 6.98 4.32 16.34
CA SER A 77 8.09 4.59 15.42
C SER A 77 7.94 3.90 14.06
N LEU A 78 8.59 4.46 13.03
CA LEU A 78 8.46 4.00 11.64
C LEU A 78 9.83 3.86 10.97
N ARG A 79 9.94 2.91 10.03
CA ARG A 79 11.04 2.85 9.07
C ARG A 79 10.48 2.80 7.66
N VAL A 80 10.64 3.89 6.92
CA VAL A 80 10.14 4.05 5.55
C VAL A 80 11.27 3.79 4.56
N ALA A 81 11.06 2.88 3.62
CA ALA A 81 12.07 2.52 2.63
C ALA A 81 12.30 3.65 1.61
N PRO A 82 13.50 3.75 1.02
CA PRO A 82 13.76 4.71 -0.06
C PRO A 82 12.76 4.61 -1.22
N GLY A 83 12.26 5.74 -1.69
CA GLY A 83 11.28 5.81 -2.77
C GLY A 83 9.82 5.67 -2.33
N TYR A 84 9.58 5.49 -1.02
CA TYR A 84 8.26 5.47 -0.42
C TYR A 84 8.04 6.65 0.53
N GLN A 85 6.77 6.90 0.79
CA GLN A 85 6.27 7.92 1.70
C GLN A 85 5.02 7.38 2.39
N VAL A 86 4.75 7.90 3.59
CA VAL A 86 3.65 7.45 4.44
C VAL A 86 2.87 8.66 4.94
N VAL A 87 1.55 8.56 4.82
CA VAL A 87 0.61 9.39 5.57
C VAL A 87 0.09 8.54 6.72
N ALA A 88 0.39 8.94 7.95
CA ALA A 88 -0.12 8.28 9.16
C ALA A 88 -1.15 9.19 9.81
N CYS A 89 -2.30 8.65 10.17
CA CYS A 89 -3.41 9.41 10.70
C CYS A 89 -3.91 8.83 12.02
N GLU A 90 -4.38 9.73 12.88
CA GLU A 90 -4.96 9.38 14.16
C GLU A 90 -6.19 8.48 13.98
N ASP A 91 -7.16 8.92 13.19
CA ASP A 91 -8.41 8.18 13.04
C ASP A 91 -8.37 7.22 11.85
N GLY A 92 -9.08 6.10 12.01
CA GLY A 92 -9.40 5.17 10.93
C GLY A 92 -10.52 5.70 10.03
N GLY A 93 -10.87 4.90 9.01
CA GLY A 93 -11.99 5.18 8.11
C GLY A 93 -13.34 4.60 8.56
N GLY A 94 -13.40 3.96 9.73
CA GLY A 94 -14.59 3.29 10.28
C GLY A 94 -15.05 3.87 11.61
N GLU A 95 -16.38 3.93 11.79
CA GLU A 95 -17.22 4.28 12.97
C GLU A 95 -16.90 5.53 13.83
N GLY A 96 -15.71 6.13 13.73
CA GLY A 96 -15.35 7.43 14.32
C GLY A 96 -15.32 8.58 13.32
N SER A 97 -15.08 8.28 12.04
CA SER A 97 -15.23 9.22 10.93
C SER A 97 -16.72 9.29 10.59
N GLY A 98 -17.42 10.29 11.12
CA GLY A 98 -18.83 10.55 10.77
C GLY A 98 -19.05 10.77 9.26
N PRO A 99 -20.18 11.33 8.82
CA PRO A 99 -20.48 11.56 7.39
C PRO A 99 -19.44 12.40 6.61
N THR A 100 -18.43 12.93 7.30
CA THR A 100 -17.29 13.70 6.77
C THR A 100 -16.06 12.85 6.41
N GLY A 101 -15.88 11.63 6.93
CA GLY A 101 -14.69 10.83 6.61
C GLY A 101 -13.35 11.44 7.06
N SER A 102 -13.38 12.31 8.09
CA SER A 102 -12.19 12.96 8.68
C SER A 102 -11.25 11.92 9.31
N LEU A 103 -9.94 12.12 9.14
CA LEU A 103 -8.90 11.22 9.67
C LEU A 103 -8.15 11.77 10.90
N GLY A 104 -8.67 12.84 11.50
CA GLY A 104 -8.04 13.49 12.64
C GLY A 104 -6.71 14.13 12.27
N LEU A 105 -5.76 14.14 13.21
CA LEU A 105 -4.40 14.57 12.94
C LEU A 105 -3.72 13.59 11.97
N CYS A 106 -3.17 14.09 10.88
CA CYS A 106 -2.38 13.30 9.95
C CYS A 106 -0.99 13.90 9.76
N ARG A 107 0.00 13.01 9.60
CA ARG A 107 1.39 13.40 9.35
C ARG A 107 2.03 12.72 8.16
N TYR A 108 2.92 13.47 7.53
CA TYR A 108 3.77 13.01 6.45
C TYR A 108 5.10 12.47 6.97
N PHE A 109 5.48 11.29 6.48
CA PHE A 109 6.79 10.68 6.73
C PHE A 109 7.42 10.26 5.40
N GLY A 110 8.53 10.92 5.04
CA GLY A 110 9.36 10.51 3.91
C GLY A 110 10.23 9.29 4.22
N ALA A 111 11.03 8.87 3.25
CA ALA A 111 12.00 7.79 3.43
C ALA A 111 12.96 8.06 4.59
N GLY A 112 13.26 7.02 5.38
CA GLY A 112 14.18 7.11 6.49
C GLY A 112 13.70 6.40 7.75
N ARG A 113 14.46 6.62 8.82
CA ARG A 113 14.21 6.08 10.16
C ARG A 113 13.60 7.20 11.00
N HIS A 114 12.38 6.97 11.49
CA HIS A 114 11.63 7.88 12.33
C HIS A 114 11.50 7.25 13.71
N ASP A 115 12.39 7.63 14.63
CA ASP A 115 12.48 7.02 15.97
C ASP A 115 11.30 7.32 16.88
N HIS A 116 10.55 8.35 16.52
CA HIS A 116 9.33 8.78 17.18
C HIS A 116 8.43 9.47 16.16
N VAL A 117 7.15 9.12 16.11
CA VAL A 117 6.16 9.75 15.20
C VAL A 117 5.69 11.13 15.67
N GLY A 118 6.05 11.50 16.90
CA GLY A 118 5.61 12.72 17.59
C GLY A 118 4.64 12.40 18.72
N ASP A 119 4.64 13.22 19.76
CA ASP A 119 3.87 12.96 20.98
C ASP A 119 2.34 13.04 20.77
N ASP A 120 1.92 13.75 19.73
CA ASP A 120 0.53 13.92 19.30
C ASP A 120 -0.01 12.73 18.48
N LEU A 121 0.88 11.92 17.88
CA LEU A 121 0.50 10.78 17.04
C LEU A 121 0.92 9.42 17.63
N SER A 122 1.88 9.42 18.57
CA SER A 122 2.33 8.22 19.29
C SER A 122 1.15 7.52 19.95
N ASP A 123 1.05 6.20 19.77
CA ASP A 123 -0.02 5.37 20.36
C ASP A 123 -1.43 5.85 19.99
N ARG A 124 -1.58 6.49 18.82
CA ARG A 124 -2.86 6.99 18.32
C ARG A 124 -3.08 6.71 16.84
N ILE A 125 -2.15 6.04 16.15
CA ILE A 125 -2.28 5.79 14.70
C ILE A 125 -3.28 4.66 14.45
N SER A 126 -4.39 4.98 13.78
CA SER A 126 -5.38 4.03 13.29
C SER A 126 -5.39 3.84 11.76
N LEU A 127 -4.68 4.70 11.00
CA LEU A 127 -4.56 4.56 9.54
C LEU A 127 -3.15 4.86 9.03
N LEU A 128 -2.68 4.03 8.09
CA LEU A 128 -1.45 4.21 7.32
C LEU A 128 -1.73 4.16 5.81
N ALA A 129 -1.48 5.24 5.08
CA ALA A 129 -1.41 5.22 3.63
C ALA A 129 0.06 5.20 3.18
N VAL A 130 0.49 4.06 2.65
CA VAL A 130 1.85 3.81 2.18
C VAL A 130 1.85 3.87 0.66
N VAL A 131 2.56 4.85 0.10
CA VAL A 131 2.59 5.08 -1.34
C VAL A 131 4.02 5.27 -1.83
N ALA A 132 4.25 4.96 -3.10
CA ALA A 132 5.49 5.30 -3.80
C ALA A 132 5.36 6.69 -4.44
N ARG A 133 6.33 7.07 -5.27
CA ARG A 133 6.16 8.18 -6.23
C ARG A 133 5.00 7.89 -7.19
N PRO A 134 4.37 8.95 -7.75
CA PRO A 134 3.35 8.82 -8.78
C PRO A 134 3.74 7.86 -9.90
N ALA A 135 2.89 6.89 -10.20
CA ALA A 135 3.13 5.92 -11.27
C ALA A 135 1.83 5.52 -11.98
N GLY A 136 1.90 5.45 -13.32
CA GLY A 136 0.82 4.98 -14.17
C GLY A 136 -0.42 5.89 -14.16
N THR A 137 -1.54 5.34 -14.61
CA THR A 137 -2.85 6.01 -14.59
C THR A 137 -3.95 5.00 -14.23
N GLY A 138 -5.11 5.47 -13.77
CA GLY A 138 -6.29 4.62 -13.60
C GLY A 138 -6.63 4.24 -12.16
N GLY A 139 -6.02 4.87 -11.15
CA GLY A 139 -6.48 4.76 -9.76
C GLY A 139 -7.58 5.76 -9.42
N ALA A 140 -7.48 7.01 -9.91
CA ALA A 140 -8.51 8.03 -9.69
C ALA A 140 -8.52 9.09 -10.81
N THR A 141 -9.52 9.95 -10.78
CA THR A 141 -9.55 11.20 -11.54
C THR A 141 -9.96 12.34 -10.62
N ALA A 142 -9.09 13.34 -10.48
CA ALA A 142 -9.36 14.59 -9.76
C ALA A 142 -9.96 15.61 -10.71
N TYR A 143 -10.88 16.43 -10.20
CA TYR A 143 -11.63 17.42 -10.96
C TYR A 143 -11.58 18.78 -10.27
N GLN A 144 -11.37 19.82 -11.06
CA GLN A 144 -11.32 21.22 -10.58
C GLN A 144 -12.66 21.65 -9.98
N ASP A 145 -13.77 21.22 -10.57
CA ASP A 145 -15.10 21.64 -10.15
C ASP A 145 -15.85 20.51 -9.44
N GLU A 146 -16.92 20.85 -8.74
CA GLU A 146 -17.85 19.87 -8.19
C GLU A 146 -18.57 19.10 -9.30
N GLY A 147 -19.25 18.02 -8.92
CA GLY A 147 -20.06 17.22 -9.84
C GLY A 147 -19.24 16.42 -10.86
N LEU A 148 -17.93 16.25 -10.66
CA LEU A 148 -17.00 15.60 -11.59
C LEU A 148 -16.89 16.34 -12.93
N THR A 149 -16.81 17.67 -12.87
CA THR A 149 -16.76 18.57 -14.04
C THR A 149 -15.49 19.43 -14.06
N GLY A 150 -15.35 20.26 -15.09
CA GLY A 150 -14.20 21.15 -15.25
C GLY A 150 -12.92 20.45 -15.72
N ALA A 151 -11.78 21.08 -15.45
CA ALA A 151 -10.48 20.49 -15.72
C ALA A 151 -10.29 19.22 -14.89
N ARG A 152 -9.59 18.23 -15.47
CA ARG A 152 -9.39 16.92 -14.86
C ARG A 152 -7.95 16.45 -14.98
N LEU A 153 -7.52 15.68 -13.98
CA LEU A 153 -6.22 15.02 -13.93
C LEU A 153 -6.43 13.54 -13.61
N LYS A 154 -5.88 12.66 -14.44
CA LYS A 154 -5.93 11.21 -14.20
C LYS A 154 -4.74 10.82 -13.34
N LEU A 155 -5.01 10.10 -12.27
CA LEU A 155 -4.02 9.68 -11.28
C LEU A 155 -3.88 8.16 -11.32
N GLY A 156 -2.65 7.66 -11.32
CA GLY A 156 -2.32 6.28 -10.96
C GLY A 156 -2.02 6.17 -9.46
N THR A 157 -1.51 5.04 -8.99
CA THR A 157 -1.08 4.92 -7.58
C THR A 157 0.15 5.78 -7.31
N GLY A 158 0.33 6.20 -6.06
CA GLY A 158 1.39 7.09 -5.62
C GLY A 158 0.89 8.23 -4.74
N GLY A 159 1.82 8.98 -4.15
CA GLY A 159 1.54 10.24 -3.48
C GLY A 159 1.78 11.41 -4.42
N TYR A 160 0.77 12.25 -4.59
CA TYR A 160 0.81 13.45 -5.42
C TYR A 160 0.80 14.66 -4.50
N GLU A 161 1.84 15.47 -4.57
CA GLU A 161 1.99 16.67 -3.75
C GLU A 161 1.99 17.93 -4.61
N GLN A 162 1.39 19.01 -4.10
CA GLN A 162 1.41 20.31 -4.75
C GLN A 162 2.82 20.89 -4.79
N VAL A 163 3.60 20.74 -3.72
CA VAL A 163 4.99 21.22 -3.64
C VAL A 163 5.90 20.57 -4.68
N ASP A 164 5.61 19.34 -5.09
CA ASP A 164 6.34 18.62 -6.15
C ASP A 164 5.78 18.90 -7.55
N GLY A 165 4.68 19.66 -7.65
CA GLY A 165 4.01 19.97 -8.91
C GLY A 165 3.21 18.80 -9.49
N ASP A 166 2.99 17.73 -8.73
CA ASP A 166 2.33 16.51 -9.22
C ASP A 166 0.84 16.70 -9.52
N LEU A 167 0.22 17.71 -8.89
CA LEU A 167 -1.18 18.08 -9.12
C LEU A 167 -1.36 19.02 -10.33
N ASP A 168 -0.27 19.39 -11.00
CA ASP A 168 -0.26 20.26 -12.18
C ASP A 168 -1.15 21.52 -11.94
N ARG A 169 -1.89 21.98 -12.94
CA ARG A 169 -2.88 23.05 -12.86
C ARG A 169 -4.04 22.82 -11.87
N LEU A 170 -4.17 21.63 -11.27
CA LEU A 170 -5.22 21.36 -10.28
C LEU A 170 -4.79 21.60 -8.83
N ALA A 171 -3.52 21.91 -8.58
CA ALA A 171 -3.01 22.29 -7.27
C ALA A 171 -3.92 23.31 -6.56
N GLY A 172 -4.38 23.01 -5.35
CA GLY A 172 -5.25 23.88 -4.56
C GLY A 172 -6.62 24.17 -5.18
N THR A 173 -7.05 23.45 -6.23
CA THR A 173 -8.35 23.71 -6.89
C THR A 173 -9.24 22.48 -6.99
N VAL A 174 -8.76 21.28 -6.63
CA VAL A 174 -9.57 20.05 -6.70
C VAL A 174 -10.82 20.18 -5.81
N ARG A 175 -12.01 19.93 -6.38
CA ARG A 175 -13.30 19.99 -5.67
C ARG A 175 -14.11 18.71 -5.73
N SER A 176 -13.82 17.80 -6.67
CA SER A 176 -14.45 16.48 -6.70
C SER A 176 -13.48 15.40 -7.19
N LEU A 177 -13.78 14.14 -6.85
CA LEU A 177 -12.88 13.01 -7.06
C LEU A 177 -13.66 11.76 -7.46
N LYS A 178 -13.19 11.08 -8.50
CA LYS A 178 -13.65 9.72 -8.82
C LYS A 178 -12.54 8.74 -8.50
N VAL A 179 -12.73 7.90 -7.48
CA VAL A 179 -11.81 6.82 -7.12
C VAL A 179 -12.27 5.54 -7.81
N ASN A 180 -11.38 4.89 -8.57
CA ASN A 180 -11.74 3.67 -9.29
C ASN A 180 -11.81 2.46 -8.36
N ALA A 181 -12.52 1.42 -8.79
CA ALA A 181 -12.62 0.16 -8.07
C ALA A 181 -11.23 -0.37 -7.67
N GLY A 182 -11.15 -0.94 -6.46
CA GLY A 182 -9.90 -1.49 -5.93
C GLY A 182 -8.87 -0.45 -5.48
N HIS A 183 -9.21 0.84 -5.43
CA HIS A 183 -8.33 1.91 -4.96
C HIS A 183 -8.93 2.68 -3.78
N ARG A 184 -8.07 3.27 -2.96
CA ARG A 184 -8.44 4.16 -1.86
C ARG A 184 -7.54 5.39 -1.90
N ALA A 185 -8.08 6.55 -1.59
CA ALA A 185 -7.35 7.82 -1.58
C ALA A 185 -7.44 8.47 -0.22
N VAL A 186 -6.30 8.84 0.37
CA VAL A 186 -6.23 9.82 1.44
C VAL A 186 -5.95 11.18 0.81
N VAL A 187 -6.80 12.16 1.05
CA VAL A 187 -6.69 13.50 0.48
C VAL A 187 -6.58 14.51 1.61
N CYS A 188 -5.60 15.41 1.52
CA CYS A 188 -5.28 16.39 2.56
C CYS A 188 -5.18 17.80 2.01
N ASP A 189 -5.47 18.80 2.86
CA ASP A 189 -5.38 20.22 2.51
C ASP A 189 -3.94 20.77 2.56
N ASN A 190 -3.04 20.15 3.35
CA ASN A 190 -1.61 20.44 3.31
C ASN A 190 -0.81 19.28 2.72
N ASP A 191 0.38 19.62 2.23
CA ASP A 191 1.45 18.69 1.89
C ASP A 191 2.69 18.98 2.73
N ARG A 192 3.81 18.31 2.43
CA ARG A 192 5.06 18.44 3.21
C ARG A 192 5.68 19.84 3.21
N ALA A 193 5.25 20.76 2.33
CA ALA A 193 5.74 22.14 2.38
C ALA A 193 5.37 22.85 3.69
N ASN A 194 4.32 22.37 4.37
CA ASN A 194 3.81 22.95 5.61
C ASN A 194 4.37 22.25 6.86
N GLY A 195 5.43 21.46 6.69
CA GLY A 195 6.00 20.61 7.74
C GLY A 195 5.42 19.21 7.70
N MET A 196 5.35 18.56 8.86
CA MET A 196 4.84 17.18 8.95
C MET A 196 3.31 17.13 9.07
N ASP A 197 2.65 18.20 9.53
CA ASP A 197 1.20 18.25 9.69
C ASP A 197 0.49 18.45 8.34
N LEU A 198 -0.39 17.52 8.00
CA LEU A 198 -1.12 17.50 6.74
C LEU A 198 -2.48 18.20 6.81
N GLY A 199 -2.81 18.80 7.96
CA GLY A 199 -4.06 19.53 8.16
C GLY A 199 -5.28 18.62 8.06
N THR A 200 -6.32 19.09 7.37
CA THR A 200 -7.55 18.32 7.19
C THR A 200 -7.32 17.20 6.21
N CYS A 201 -7.48 15.96 6.64
CA CYS A 201 -7.38 14.79 5.77
C CYS A 201 -8.65 13.95 5.79
N ARG A 202 -8.97 13.33 4.65
CA ARG A 202 -10.13 12.44 4.49
C ARG A 202 -9.80 11.20 3.68
N LEU A 203 -10.44 10.08 4.04
CA LEU A 203 -10.39 8.84 3.27
C LEU A 203 -11.54 8.77 2.26
N PHE A 204 -11.21 8.58 0.99
CA PHE A 204 -12.15 8.34 -0.10
C PHE A 204 -12.06 6.90 -0.59
N LEU A 205 -13.17 6.18 -0.43
CA LEU A 205 -13.37 4.82 -0.93
C LEU A 205 -13.67 4.81 -2.44
N PRO A 206 -13.63 3.64 -3.13
CA PRO A 206 -14.06 3.55 -4.51
C PRO A 206 -15.44 4.16 -4.74
N GLY A 207 -15.56 5.05 -5.73
CA GLY A 207 -16.82 5.73 -5.99
C GLY A 207 -16.67 7.09 -6.66
N ALA A 208 -17.83 7.67 -6.97
CA ALA A 208 -17.98 9.01 -7.52
C ALA A 208 -18.29 10.01 -6.40
N HIS A 209 -17.29 10.76 -5.96
CA HIS A 209 -17.43 11.78 -4.92
C HIS A 209 -17.62 13.14 -5.58
N ARG A 210 -18.89 13.56 -5.69
CA ARG A 210 -19.26 14.81 -6.39
C ARG A 210 -18.82 16.10 -5.68
N GLY A 211 -18.34 16.01 -4.45
CA GLY A 211 -17.75 17.11 -3.71
C GLY A 211 -16.79 16.56 -2.65
N LEU A 212 -15.73 17.29 -2.34
CA LEU A 212 -14.79 16.95 -1.26
C LEU A 212 -15.17 17.55 0.10
N GLY A 213 -16.23 18.36 0.16
CA GLY A 213 -16.63 19.10 1.35
C GLY A 213 -16.01 20.51 1.42
N ALA A 214 -16.61 21.38 2.24
CA ALA A 214 -16.18 22.77 2.37
C ALA A 214 -14.80 22.93 3.04
N ASP A 215 -14.38 21.91 3.79
CA ASP A 215 -13.11 21.80 4.51
C ASP A 215 -11.93 21.38 3.62
N LEU A 216 -12.19 20.69 2.50
CA LEU A 216 -11.14 20.15 1.62
C LEU A 216 -11.21 20.68 0.18
N GLY A 217 -12.42 20.98 -0.31
CA GLY A 217 -12.67 21.41 -1.68
C GLY A 217 -11.97 22.74 -1.99
N GLY A 218 -11.17 22.75 -3.06
CA GLY A 218 -10.38 23.90 -3.47
C GLY A 218 -9.22 24.22 -2.52
N ARG A 219 -8.75 23.23 -1.74
CA ARG A 219 -7.57 23.35 -0.87
C ARG A 219 -6.68 22.12 -0.90
N VAL A 220 -6.96 21.14 -1.77
CA VAL A 220 -6.18 19.90 -1.84
C VAL A 220 -4.73 20.19 -2.22
N SER A 221 -3.81 19.80 -1.35
CA SER A 221 -2.37 19.86 -1.58
C SER A 221 -1.72 18.48 -1.67
N LEU A 222 -2.33 17.45 -1.07
CA LEU A 222 -1.82 16.07 -1.12
C LEU A 222 -2.93 15.07 -1.45
N ILE A 223 -2.61 14.12 -2.34
CA ILE A 223 -3.41 12.92 -2.62
C ILE A 223 -2.51 11.69 -2.51
N ALA A 224 -2.68 10.87 -1.47
CA ALA A 224 -2.07 9.55 -1.38
C ALA A 224 -3.05 8.49 -1.93
N LEU A 225 -2.77 8.00 -3.14
CA LEU A 225 -3.60 7.03 -3.84
C LEU A 225 -2.93 5.66 -3.86
N ALA A 226 -3.59 4.65 -3.29
CA ALA A 226 -3.08 3.28 -3.33
C ALA A 226 -4.15 2.30 -3.80
N GLY A 227 -3.71 1.14 -4.28
CA GLY A 227 -4.59 -0.01 -4.41
C GLY A 227 -5.09 -0.49 -3.04
N ALA A 228 -6.09 -1.37 -3.04
CA ALA A 228 -6.50 -2.07 -1.84
C ALA A 228 -5.28 -2.76 -1.20
N ALA A 229 -5.15 -2.64 0.12
CA ALA A 229 -4.09 -3.29 0.85
C ALA A 229 -4.10 -4.79 0.54
N GLN A 230 -2.97 -5.30 0.04
CA GLN A 230 -2.76 -6.74 -0.04
C GLN A 230 -2.35 -7.18 1.37
N HIS A 231 -3.27 -7.81 2.11
CA HIS A 231 -2.88 -8.50 3.34
C HIS A 231 -1.86 -9.59 2.97
N PRO A 232 -0.68 -9.64 3.61
CA PRO A 232 0.12 -10.86 3.53
C PRO A 232 -0.73 -12.01 4.09
N PRO A 233 -0.63 -13.23 3.54
CA PRO A 233 -1.28 -14.38 4.13
C PRO A 233 -0.78 -14.53 5.57
N VAL A 234 -1.72 -14.54 6.52
CA VAL A 234 -1.43 -14.92 7.90
C VAL A 234 -1.01 -16.38 7.85
N ALA A 235 0.23 -16.66 8.26
CA ALA A 235 0.76 -18.01 8.40
C ALA A 235 0.21 -18.70 9.64
#